data_AF-A0A3P7LS09-F1
#
_entry.id   AF-A0A3P7LS09-F1
#
_cell.length_a   1.000
_cell.length_b   1.000
_cell.length_c   1.000
_cell.angle_alpha   90.00
_cell.angle_beta   90.00
_cell.angle_gamma   90.00
#
_symmetry.space_group_name_H-M   'P 1'
#
loop_
_entity.id
_entity.type
_entity.pdbx_description
1 polymer ?
#
loop_
_entity_poly.entity_id
_entity_poly.type
_entity_poly.pdbx_seq_one_letter_code
_entity_poly.pdbx_strand_id
1 'polypeptide(L)'
;MLRRLSCASQSYDWGKVGAASVVCQLKSASSPAFPCDPSKPYAEFVDQGGENLADYINKDTSVLGAESVKLFGSTLPFLFKVLSVNKALSIQAHPNKVSGTPLLLVIWKHLT
;
A
#
# COMPACT_ATOMS: atom_id res chain seq x y z
N MET A 1 9.48 17.36 11.36
CA MET A 1 8.00 17.41 11.47
C MET A 1 7.47 16.00 11.31
N LEU A 2 6.47 15.57 12.09
CA LEU A 2 5.84 14.26 11.97
C LEU A 2 4.37 14.45 11.63
N ARG A 3 3.85 13.71 10.65
CA ARG A 3 2.43 13.74 10.24
C ARG A 3 1.87 12.33 10.20
N ARG A 4 0.62 12.18 10.64
CA ARG A 4 -0.12 10.92 10.56
C ARG A 4 -0.82 10.83 9.21
N LEU A 5 -0.60 9.75 8.48
CA LEU A 5 -1.32 9.46 7.23
C LEU A 5 -2.69 8.84 7.53
N SER A 6 -3.68 9.17 6.70
CA SER A 6 -4.98 8.51 6.70
C SER A 6 -5.05 7.59 5.49
N CYS A 7 -4.87 6.29 5.71
CA CYS A 7 -4.82 5.32 4.63
C CYS A 7 -6.20 4.68 4.39
N ALA A 8 -6.50 4.31 3.16
CA ALA A 8 -7.65 3.50 2.80
C ALA A 8 -7.35 2.00 2.94
N SER A 9 -8.43 1.24 3.08
CA SER A 9 -8.43 -0.22 3.00
C SER A 9 -9.16 -0.65 1.73
N GLN A 10 -8.54 -1.48 0.91
CA GLN A 10 -9.15 -2.11 -0.25
C GLN A 10 -9.66 -3.51 0.09
N SER A 11 -10.88 -3.82 -0.35
CA SER A 11 -11.59 -5.07 -0.07
C SER A 11 -11.67 -5.93 -1.33
N TYR A 12 -10.56 -6.60 -1.66
CA TYR A 12 -10.52 -7.59 -2.75
C TYR A 12 -10.80 -9.00 -2.22
N ASP A 13 -11.43 -9.85 -3.03
CA ASP A 13 -11.87 -11.20 -2.66
C ASP A 13 -10.77 -12.18 -2.26
N TRP A 14 -9.51 -11.85 -2.57
CA TRP A 14 -8.34 -12.62 -2.16
C TRP A 14 -7.87 -12.29 -0.74
N GLY A 15 -8.43 -11.25 -0.12
CA GLY A 15 -8.04 -10.77 1.21
C GLY A 15 -8.49 -11.67 2.35
N LYS A 16 -7.82 -11.59 3.51
CA LYS A 16 -8.31 -12.19 4.77
C LYS A 16 -9.58 -11.49 5.21
N VAL A 17 -10.46 -12.24 5.86
CA VAL A 17 -11.81 -11.78 6.23
C VAL A 17 -11.81 -11.24 7.67
N GLY A 18 -12.48 -10.10 7.87
CA GLY A 18 -12.70 -9.51 9.18
C GLY A 18 -11.43 -9.34 10.02
N ALA A 19 -11.54 -9.67 11.31
CA ALA A 19 -10.45 -9.51 12.28
C ALA A 19 -9.22 -10.38 12.00
N ALA A 20 -9.32 -11.41 11.15
CA ALA A 20 -8.15 -12.18 10.71
C ALA A 20 -7.25 -11.41 9.74
N SER A 21 -7.74 -10.28 9.20
CA SER A 21 -6.95 -9.40 8.34
C SER A 21 -6.18 -8.35 9.13
N VAL A 22 -4.87 -8.31 8.94
CA VAL A 22 -4.02 -7.23 9.48
C VAL A 22 -4.43 -5.86 8.90
N VAL A 23 -4.97 -5.82 7.67
CA VAL A 23 -5.48 -4.59 7.07
C VAL A 23 -6.70 -4.09 7.86
N CYS A 24 -7.58 -4.99 8.28
CA CYS A 24 -8.73 -4.62 9.12
C CYS A 24 -8.29 -4.10 10.49
N GLN A 25 -7.36 -4.81 11.13
CA GLN A 25 -6.79 -4.43 12.43
C GLN A 25 -6.12 -3.05 12.38
N LEU A 26 -5.26 -2.81 11.37
CA LEU A 26 -4.60 -1.53 11.15
C LEU A 26 -5.61 -0.40 10.90
N LYS A 27 -6.63 -0.66 10.07
CA LYS A 27 -7.64 0.36 9.77
C LYS A 27 -8.46 0.72 11.02
N SER A 28 -8.92 -0.26 11.80
CA SER A 28 -9.61 -0.02 13.08
C SER A 28 -8.73 0.69 14.11
N ALA A 29 -7.44 0.35 14.19
CA ALA A 29 -6.49 1.05 15.07
C ALA A 29 -6.21 2.50 14.63
N SER A 30 -6.21 2.75 13.32
CA SER A 30 -5.99 4.09 12.75
C SER A 30 -7.24 4.98 12.76
N SER A 31 -8.42 4.38 12.77
CA SER A 31 -9.72 5.05 12.71
C SER A 31 -10.73 4.29 13.58
N PRO A 32 -10.94 4.69 14.84
CA PRO A 32 -11.79 3.95 15.79
C PRO A 32 -13.25 3.80 15.35
N ALA A 33 -13.73 4.68 14.48
CA ALA A 33 -15.07 4.62 13.90
C ALA A 33 -15.20 3.61 12.75
N PHE A 34 -14.09 2.99 12.30
CA PHE A 34 -14.11 2.03 11.20
C PHE A 34 -14.65 0.66 11.66
N PRO A 35 -15.79 0.21 11.12
CA PRO A 35 -16.31 -1.10 11.44
C PRO A 35 -15.52 -2.19 10.69
N CYS A 36 -14.81 -3.02 11.45
CA CYS A 36 -14.22 -4.25 10.92
C CYS A 36 -15.33 -5.31 10.77
N ASP A 37 -15.92 -5.38 9.57
CA ASP A 37 -16.99 -6.31 9.27
C ASP A 37 -16.45 -7.76 9.25
N PRO A 38 -17.00 -8.67 10.06
CA PRO A 38 -16.52 -10.05 10.17
C PRO A 38 -16.74 -10.89 8.91
N SER A 39 -17.54 -10.43 7.95
CA SER A 39 -17.83 -11.13 6.69
C SER A 39 -17.07 -10.56 5.48
N LYS A 40 -16.48 -9.37 5.62
CA LYS A 40 -15.85 -8.65 4.52
C LYS A 40 -14.36 -9.00 4.39
N PRO A 41 -13.83 -9.20 3.16
CA PRO A 41 -12.39 -9.32 2.96
C PRO A 41 -11.71 -7.94 3.02
N TYR A 42 -10.50 -7.92 3.59
CA TYR A 42 -9.65 -6.74 3.67
C TYR A 42 -8.26 -7.12 3.17
N ALA A 43 -7.89 -6.58 2.00
CA ALA A 43 -6.84 -7.12 1.16
C ALA A 43 -5.61 -6.20 1.12
N GLU A 44 -5.79 -4.89 0.94
CA GLU A 44 -4.70 -3.92 0.90
C GLU A 44 -4.95 -2.74 1.84
N PHE A 45 -3.90 -2.23 2.46
CA PHE A 45 -3.88 -0.93 3.14
C PHE A 45 -2.94 0.00 2.38
N VAL A 46 -3.45 1.13 1.91
CA VAL A 46 -2.74 2.07 1.03
C VAL A 46 -3.08 3.51 1.38
N ASP A 47 -2.13 4.42 1.21
CA ASP A 47 -2.37 5.85 1.46
C ASP A 47 -3.43 6.42 0.49
N GLN A 48 -4.56 6.91 1.03
CA GLN A 48 -5.67 7.52 0.28
C GLN A 48 -6.59 8.34 1.21
N GLY A 49 -6.09 9.36 1.91
CA GLY A 49 -6.97 10.18 2.76
C GLY A 49 -6.39 11.50 3.24
N GLY A 50 -7.26 12.52 3.29
CA GLY A 50 -6.92 13.89 3.70
C GLY A 50 -6.45 14.76 2.53
N GLU A 51 -5.55 15.70 2.79
CA GLU A 51 -4.68 16.22 1.74
C GLU A 51 -3.92 15.03 1.16
N ASN A 52 -4.12 14.74 -0.12
CA ASN A 52 -3.42 13.65 -0.78
C ASN A 52 -1.91 13.85 -0.57
N LEU A 53 -1.20 12.81 -0.12
CA LEU A 53 0.24 12.92 0.12
C LEU A 53 0.99 13.45 -1.11
N ALA A 54 0.50 13.15 -2.32
CA ALA A 54 1.01 13.73 -3.55
C ALA A 54 0.82 15.26 -3.61
N ASP A 55 -0.36 15.78 -3.24
CA ASP A 55 -0.62 17.22 -3.19
C ASP A 55 0.26 17.92 -2.15
N TYR A 56 0.45 17.29 -0.99
CA TYR A 56 1.35 17.78 0.05
C TYR A 56 2.80 17.87 -0.45
N ILE A 57 3.30 16.80 -1.09
CA ILE A 57 4.64 16.76 -1.69
C ILE A 57 4.79 17.81 -2.80
N ASN A 58 3.75 18.02 -3.60
CA ASN A 58 3.77 18.99 -4.69
C ASN A 58 3.85 20.45 -4.21
N LYS A 59 3.33 20.74 -3.00
CA LYS A 59 3.45 22.07 -2.39
C LYS A 59 4.86 22.37 -1.89
N ASP A 60 5.59 21.35 -1.45
CA ASP A 60 6.96 21.48 -0.97
C ASP A 60 7.73 20.19 -1.26
N THR A 61 8.48 20.17 -2.37
CA THR A 61 9.27 19.01 -2.78
C THR A 61 10.51 18.79 -1.92
N SER A 62 10.88 19.74 -1.05
CA SER A 62 12.00 19.59 -0.14
C SER A 62 11.79 18.46 0.87
N VAL A 63 10.53 18.08 1.13
CA VAL A 63 10.16 16.95 2.00
C VAL A 63 10.65 15.60 1.48
N LEU A 64 10.97 15.48 0.18
CA LEU A 64 11.56 14.29 -0.42
C LEU A 64 13.08 14.21 -0.21
N GLY A 65 13.72 15.35 0.07
CA GLY A 65 15.18 15.48 0.10
C GLY A 65 15.79 15.62 -1.31
N ALA A 66 16.88 16.39 -1.39
CA ALA A 66 17.51 16.78 -2.66
C ALA A 66 17.95 15.59 -3.52
N GLU A 67 18.51 14.54 -2.91
CA GLU A 67 18.96 13.35 -3.65
C GLU A 67 17.79 12.57 -4.26
N SER A 68 16.67 12.43 -3.54
CA SER A 68 15.48 11.77 -4.10
C SER A 68 14.92 12.58 -5.27
N VAL A 69 14.87 13.90 -5.14
CA VAL A 69 14.40 14.78 -6.23
C VAL A 69 15.30 14.67 -7.46
N LYS A 70 16.62 14.63 -7.26
CA LYS A 70 17.59 14.46 -8.34
C LYS A 70 17.46 13.13 -9.06
N LEU A 71 17.18 12.04 -8.35
CA LEU A 71 17.12 10.68 -8.90
C LEU A 71 15.75 10.30 -9.47
N PHE A 72 14.67 10.79 -8.85
CA PHE A 72 13.30 10.32 -9.11
C PHE A 72 12.30 11.45 -9.44
N GLY A 73 12.71 12.71 -9.37
CA GLY A 73 11.84 13.86 -9.62
C GLY A 73 11.00 14.25 -8.40
N SER A 74 9.94 15.02 -8.64
CA SER A 74 9.08 15.60 -7.59
C SER A 74 8.00 14.66 -7.07
N THR A 75 8.15 13.35 -7.26
CA THR A 75 7.15 12.35 -6.84
C THR A 75 7.77 11.33 -5.87
N LEU A 76 6.93 10.71 -5.06
CA LEU A 76 7.38 9.65 -4.17
C LEU A 76 7.77 8.41 -5.02
N PRO A 77 9.01 7.91 -4.92
CA PRO A 77 9.52 6.87 -5.83
C PRO A 77 9.04 5.46 -5.50
N PHE A 78 8.18 5.31 -4.49
CA PHE A 78 7.66 4.01 -4.07
C PHE A 78 6.20 4.13 -3.65
N LEU A 79 5.50 3.00 -3.73
CA LEU A 79 4.18 2.82 -3.14
C LEU A 79 4.29 1.81 -2.01
N PHE A 80 3.96 2.24 -0.80
CA PHE A 80 3.93 1.33 0.35
C PHE A 80 2.52 0.76 0.52
N LYS A 81 2.44 -0.57 0.70
CA LYS A 81 1.18 -1.28 0.96
C LYS A 81 1.37 -2.33 2.04
N VAL A 82 0.32 -2.56 2.82
CA VAL A 82 0.18 -3.79 3.63
C VAL A 82 -0.81 -4.71 2.94
N LEU A 83 -0.43 -5.95 2.69
CA LEU A 83 -1.30 -6.97 2.09
C LEU A 83 -1.73 -7.98 3.15
N SER A 84 -3.02 -8.35 3.18
CA SER A 84 -3.51 -9.44 4.01
C SER A 84 -4.13 -10.53 3.14
N VAL A 85 -3.34 -11.53 2.80
CA VAL A 85 -3.64 -12.51 1.74
C VAL A 85 -4.29 -13.77 2.32
N ASN A 86 -5.42 -14.19 1.74
CA ASN A 86 -6.15 -15.41 2.05
C ASN A 86 -6.19 -16.40 0.88
N LYS A 87 -6.25 -15.90 -0.35
CA LYS A 87 -6.17 -16.69 -1.59
C LYS A 87 -4.87 -16.40 -2.31
N ALA A 88 -4.33 -17.39 -3.02
CA ALA A 88 -3.16 -17.19 -3.86
C ALA A 88 -3.41 -16.09 -4.90
N LEU A 89 -2.45 -15.19 -5.06
CA LEU A 89 -2.45 -14.17 -6.11
C LEU A 89 -1.87 -14.75 -7.40
N SER A 90 -2.17 -14.11 -8.52
CA SER A 90 -1.60 -14.47 -9.81
C SER A 90 -0.07 -14.46 -9.77
N ILE A 91 0.55 -15.33 -10.55
CA ILE A 91 1.98 -15.24 -10.85
C ILE A 91 2.21 -13.93 -11.61
N GLN A 92 3.18 -13.13 -11.16
CA GLN A 92 3.48 -11.83 -11.72
C GLN A 92 4.93 -11.77 -12.20
N ALA A 93 5.17 -10.96 -13.24
CA ALA A 93 6.49 -10.62 -13.72
C ALA A 93 6.51 -9.12 -13.98
N HIS A 94 7.52 -8.42 -13.47
CA HIS A 94 7.66 -6.98 -13.68
C HIS A 94 8.71 -6.71 -14.76
N PRO A 95 8.46 -5.75 -15.68
CA PRO A 95 9.44 -5.33 -16.66
C PRO A 95 10.72 -4.78 -16.02
N ASN A 96 11.88 -5.08 -16.61
CA ASN A 96 13.14 -4.42 -16.25
C ASN A 96 13.22 -3.02 -16.92
N LYS A 97 13.75 -2.03 -16.18
CA LYS A 97 13.99 -0.67 -16.65
C LYS A 97 14.83 -0.58 -17.94
N VAL A 98 15.79 -1.50 -18.12
CA VAL A 98 16.76 -1.45 -19.23
C VAL A 98 16.23 -2.13 -20.50
N SER A 99 15.56 -3.28 -20.37
CA SER A 99 15.19 -4.10 -21.53
C SER A 99 13.68 -4.18 -21.80
N GLY A 100 12.84 -3.66 -20.89
CA GLY A 100 11.38 -3.84 -20.93
C GLY A 100 10.94 -5.31 -20.81
N THR A 101 11.89 -6.26 -20.69
CA THR A 101 11.61 -7.68 -20.62
C THR A 101 11.12 -8.04 -19.22
N PRO A 102 10.01 -8.77 -19.07
CA PRO A 102 9.54 -9.23 -17.77
C PRO A 102 10.54 -10.21 -17.17
N LEU A 103 11.00 -9.95 -15.94
CA LEU A 103 11.68 -10.97 -15.13
C LEU A 103 10.61 -11.68 -14.27
N LEU A 104 10.55 -12.99 -14.37
CA LEU A 104 9.63 -13.80 -13.57
C LEU A 104 10.15 -13.86 -12.12
N LEU A 105 9.38 -13.34 -11.17
CA LEU A 105 9.60 -13.56 -9.74
C LEU A 105 8.34 -14.18 -9.15
N VAL A 106 8.42 -15.40 -8.65
CA VAL A 106 7.28 -16.10 -8.03
C VAL A 106 7.56 -16.43 -6.57
N ILE A 107 6.50 -16.22 -5.76
CA ILE A 107 6.06 -16.91 -4.55
C ILE A 107 5.98 -15.96 -3.33
N TRP A 108 4.77 -15.51 -3.03
CA TRP A 108 4.38 -15.18 -1.66
C TRP A 108 3.87 -16.49 -1.03
N LYS A 109 4.77 -17.18 -0.33
CA LYS A 109 4.41 -18.38 0.44
C LYS A 109 3.64 -17.89 1.67
N HIS A 110 2.56 -18.60 1.97
CA HIS A 110 1.74 -18.43 3.18
C HIS A 110 2.65 -18.24 4.40
N LEU A 111 2.67 -17.03 4.98
CA LEU A 111 3.10 -16.86 6.37
C LEU A 111 1.85 -17.21 7.21
N THR A 112 1.77 -18.48 7.57
CA THR A 112 0.92 -18.96 8.67
C THR A 112 1.38 -18.33 9.96
#